data_AF-A0A1C3YRA7-F1
#
_entry.id   AF-A0A1C3YRA7-F1
#
_cell.length_a   1.000
_cell.length_b   1.000
_cell.length_c   1.000
_cell.angle_alpha   90.00
_cell.angle_beta   90.00
_cell.angle_gamma   90.00
#
_symmetry.space_group_name_H-M   'P 1'
#
loop_
_entity.id
_entity.type
_entity.pdbx_description
1 polymer ?
#
loop_
_entity_poly.entity_id
_entity_poly.type
_entity_poly.pdbx_seq_one_letter_code
_entity_poly.pdbx_strand_id
1 'polypeptide(L)'
;MSLTVEAKAKIVAEYGRGTNDTGSTEVQVALLTARINDLQGHFSEHKKDHHSRRGLLRMVSSRRKLLDYLRRKDIERYNQLIKKLGLRR
;
A
#
# COMPACT_ATOMS: atom_id res chain seq x y z
N MET A 1 -7.92 9.13 6.86
CA MET A 1 -8.19 10.32 6.01
C MET A 1 -7.64 10.08 4.60
N SER A 2 -7.61 11.08 3.71
CA SER A 2 -6.87 11.00 2.45
C SER A 2 -5.39 11.35 2.69
N LEU A 3 -4.48 10.62 2.04
CA LEU A 3 -3.04 10.96 2.03
C LEU A 3 -2.85 12.36 1.43
N THR A 4 -2.08 13.21 2.11
CA THR A 4 -1.68 14.53 1.61
C THR A 4 -0.87 14.40 0.33
N VAL A 5 -0.86 15.46 -0.49
CA VAL A 5 -0.09 15.49 -1.74
C VAL A 5 1.39 15.26 -1.47
N GLU A 6 1.92 15.88 -0.42
CA GLU A 6 3.32 15.74 0.00
C GLU A 6 3.67 14.31 0.41
N ALA A 7 2.81 13.66 1.21
CA ALA A 7 3.04 12.28 1.63
C ALA A 7 3.01 11.32 0.43
N LYS A 8 2.09 11.53 -0.52
CA LYS A 8 2.06 10.74 -1.76
C LYS A 8 3.31 10.94 -2.60
N ALA A 9 3.76 12.19 -2.79
CA ALA A 9 4.94 12.50 -3.58
C ALA A 9 6.20 11.84 -2.99
N LYS A 10 6.35 11.86 -1.65
CA LYS A 10 7.44 11.17 -0.95
C LYS A 10 7.43 9.66 -1.21
N ILE A 11 6.27 9.01 -1.09
CA ILE A 11 6.14 7.57 -1.34
C ILE A 11 6.46 7.23 -2.81
N VAL A 12 5.96 8.02 -3.76
CA VAL A 12 6.24 7.82 -5.18
C VAL A 12 7.74 7.95 -5.47
N ALA A 13 8.40 8.97 -4.91
CA ALA A 13 9.83 9.16 -5.09
C ALA A 13 10.67 8.03 -4.47
N GLU A 14 10.24 7.46 -3.35
CA GLU A 14 11.00 6.43 -2.63
C GLU A 14 10.82 5.01 -3.21
N TYR A 15 9.65 4.71 -3.78
CA TYR A 15 9.30 3.37 -4.28
C TYR A 15 9.20 3.30 -5.81
N GLY A 16 9.27 4.44 -6.50
CA GLY A 16 9.32 4.52 -7.95
C GLY A 16 10.65 3.99 -8.50
N ARG A 17 10.60 3.32 -9.65
CA ARG A 17 11.80 2.82 -10.35
C ARG A 17 12.52 3.91 -11.16
N GLY A 18 11.89 5.08 -11.29
CA GLY A 18 12.42 6.24 -11.99
C GLY A 18 11.61 7.49 -11.66
N THR A 19 12.06 8.64 -12.13
CA THR A 19 11.48 9.96 -11.79
C THR A 19 10.01 10.13 -12.20
N ASN A 20 9.55 9.41 -13.22
CA ASN A 20 8.17 9.45 -13.71
C ASN A 20 7.36 8.19 -13.37
N ASP A 21 7.90 7.28 -12.55
CA ASP A 21 7.20 6.04 -12.20
C ASP A 21 6.17 6.28 -11.09
N THR A 22 4.95 6.60 -11.50
CA THR A 22 3.81 6.82 -10.59
C THR A 22 2.92 5.59 -10.44
N GLY A 23 3.13 4.56 -11.28
CA GLY A 23 2.16 3.49 -11.50
C GLY A 23 2.70 2.07 -11.32
N SER A 24 3.98 1.90 -11.01
CA SER A 24 4.53 0.56 -10.75
C SER A 24 3.85 -0.15 -9.59
N THR A 25 3.97 -1.47 -9.60
CA THR A 25 3.40 -2.34 -8.57
C THR A 25 3.95 -1.99 -7.18
N GLU A 26 5.23 -1.64 -7.10
CA GLU A 26 5.89 -1.17 -5.88
C GLU A 26 5.24 0.10 -5.33
N VAL A 27 5.09 1.13 -6.17
CA VAL A 27 4.48 2.41 -5.79
C VAL A 27 3.03 2.21 -5.35
N GLN A 28 2.25 1.45 -6.12
CA GLN A 28 0.86 1.17 -5.78
C GLN A 28 0.73 0.43 -4.43
N VAL A 29 1.57 -0.58 -4.19
CA VAL A 29 1.58 -1.33 -2.94
C VAL A 29 2.02 -0.46 -1.76
N ALA A 30 3.01 0.42 -1.95
CA ALA A 30 3.46 1.36 -0.92
C ALA A 30 2.37 2.37 -0.55
N LEU A 31 1.70 2.97 -1.55
CA LEU A 31 0.57 3.89 -1.35
C LEU A 31 -0.60 3.22 -0.63
N LEU A 32 -0.96 2.00 -1.02
CA LEU A 32 -2.00 1.23 -0.34
C LEU A 32 -1.60 0.91 1.10
N THR A 33 -0.34 0.57 1.34
CA THR A 33 0.17 0.25 2.68
C THR A 33 0.10 1.47 3.60
N ALA A 34 0.57 2.63 3.14
CA ALA A 34 0.47 3.87 3.90
C ALA A 34 -0.99 4.21 4.26
N ARG A 35 -1.92 4.04 3.31
CA ARG A 35 -3.35 4.30 3.53
C ARG A 35 -3.99 3.29 4.49
N ILE A 36 -3.61 2.03 4.42
CA ILE A 36 -4.10 0.97 5.33
C ILE A 36 -3.63 1.28 6.77
N ASN A 37 -2.37 1.66 6.94
CA ASN A 37 -1.79 1.96 8.25
C ASN A 37 -2.46 3.20 8.89
N ASP A 38 -2.69 4.27 8.11
CA ASP A 38 -3.44 5.46 8.57
C ASP A 38 -4.86 5.09 9.07
N LEU A 39 -5.56 4.25 8.31
CA LEU A 39 -6.93 3.84 8.64
C LEU A 39 -7.00 2.89 9.84
N GLN A 40 -5.93 2.17 10.16
CA GLN A 40 -5.92 1.25 11.30
C GLN A 40 -6.12 1.99 12.63
N GLY A 41 -5.52 3.19 12.78
CA GLY A 41 -5.74 4.06 13.94
C GLY A 41 -7.21 4.49 14.05
N HIS A 42 -7.77 4.99 12.95
CA HIS A 42 -9.18 5.44 12.86
C HIS A 42 -10.18 4.38 13.36
N PHE A 43 -10.00 3.11 12.99
CA PHE A 43 -10.93 2.05 13.41
C PHE A 43 -10.79 1.62 14.86
N SER A 44 -9.66 1.94 15.51
CA SER A 44 -9.48 1.68 16.94
C SER A 44 -10.37 2.61 17.77
N GLU A 45 -10.50 3.87 17.33
CA GLU A 45 -11.37 4.89 17.91
C GLU A 45 -12.83 4.73 17.47
N HIS A 46 -13.07 4.52 16.17
CA HIS A 46 -14.39 4.44 15.56
C HIS A 46 -14.84 3.00 15.29
N LYS A 47 -15.08 2.24 16.35
CA LYS A 47 -15.40 0.79 16.27
C LYS A 47 -16.67 0.46 15.46
N LYS A 48 -17.64 1.38 15.39
CA LYS A 48 -18.93 1.21 14.71
C LYS A 48 -18.91 1.62 13.23
N ASP A 49 -17.78 2.14 12.72
CA ASP A 49 -17.67 2.51 11.31
C ASP A 49 -17.44 1.28 10.42
N HIS A 50 -18.54 0.58 10.12
CA HIS A 50 -18.52 -0.63 9.27
C HIS A 50 -18.39 -0.31 7.78
N HIS A 51 -18.88 0.85 7.34
CA HIS A 51 -18.85 1.27 5.95
C HIS A 51 -17.41 1.51 5.48
N SER A 52 -16.64 2.28 6.25
CA SER A 52 -15.23 2.52 5.92
C SER A 52 -14.39 1.25 6.08
N ARG A 53 -14.74 0.35 7.02
CA ARG A 53 -14.06 -0.94 7.20
C ARG A 53 -14.20 -1.83 5.96
N ARG A 54 -15.34 -1.80 5.26
CA ARG A 54 -15.50 -2.47 3.96
C ARG A 54 -14.52 -1.91 2.92
N GLY A 55 -14.30 -0.59 2.91
CA GLY A 55 -13.29 0.06 2.09
C GLY A 55 -11.86 -0.42 2.41
N LEU A 56 -11.53 -0.54 3.70
CA LEU A 56 -10.25 -1.09 4.16
C LEU A 56 -10.01 -2.51 3.62
N LEU A 57 -11.00 -3.41 3.76
CA LEU A 57 -10.90 -4.78 3.27
C LEU A 57 -10.66 -4.84 1.76
N ARG A 58 -11.30 -3.96 0.99
CA ARG A 58 -11.04 -3.83 -0.45
C ARG A 58 -9.60 -3.41 -0.73
N MET A 59 -9.06 -2.43 0.00
CA MET A 59 -7.67 -2.00 -0.15
C MET A 59 -6.67 -3.11 0.19
N VAL A 60 -6.92 -3.86 1.27
CA VAL A 60 -6.09 -5.02 1.65
C VAL A 60 -6.13 -6.09 0.56
N SER A 61 -7.31 -6.40 0.01
CA SER A 61 -7.47 -7.36 -1.10
C SER A 61 -6.72 -6.91 -2.36
N SER A 62 -6.85 -5.63 -2.74
CA SER A 62 -6.13 -5.07 -3.89
C SER A 62 -4.62 -5.14 -3.70
N ARG A 63 -4.10 -4.79 -2.50
CA ARG A 63 -2.68 -4.91 -2.18
C ARG A 63 -2.19 -6.35 -2.32
N ARG A 64 -2.97 -7.32 -1.81
CA ARG A 64 -2.65 -8.75 -1.94
C ARG A 64 -2.55 -9.17 -3.41
N LYS A 65 -3.52 -8.79 -4.25
CA LYS A 65 -3.50 -9.12 -5.69
C LYS A 65 -2.26 -8.55 -6.41
N LEU A 66 -1.86 -7.33 -6.07
CA LEU A 66 -0.65 -6.71 -6.62
C LEU A 66 0.62 -7.43 -6.18
N LEU A 67 0.71 -7.81 -4.90
CA LEU A 67 1.82 -8.62 -4.38
C LEU A 67 1.88 -10.00 -5.02
N ASP A 68 0.74 -10.66 -5.23
CA ASP A 68 0.66 -11.96 -5.90
C ASP A 68 1.04 -11.85 -7.39
N TYR A 69 0.72 -10.74 -8.05
CA TYR A 69 1.22 -10.44 -9.39
C TYR A 69 2.74 -10.24 -9.41
N LEU A 70 3.26 -9.40 -8.51
CA LEU A 70 4.70 -9.13 -8.44
C LEU A 70 5.48 -10.41 -8.15
N ARG A 71 5.03 -11.22 -7.19
CA ARG A 71 5.63 -12.52 -6.85
C ARG A 71 5.73 -13.47 -8.05
N ARG A 72 4.71 -13.49 -8.91
CA ARG A 72 4.69 -14.34 -10.12
C ARG A 72 5.58 -13.80 -11.23
N LYS A 73 5.77 -12.49 -11.31
CA LYS A 73 6.58 -11.85 -12.35
C LYS A 73 8.05 -11.75 -11.99
N ASP A 74 8.35 -11.40 -10.75
CA ASP A 74 9.69 -11.17 -10.25
C ASP A 74 9.72 -11.40 -8.74
N ILE A 75 10.28 -12.54 -8.34
CA ILE A 75 10.37 -12.94 -6.94
C ILE A 75 11.34 -12.05 -6.15
N GLU A 76 12.38 -11.53 -6.80
CA GLU A 76 13.40 -10.72 -6.14
C GLU A 76 12.82 -9.36 -5.77
N ARG A 77 12.15 -8.69 -6.71
CA ARG A 77 11.43 -7.43 -6.46
C ARG A 77 10.35 -7.60 -5.39
N TYR A 78 9.63 -8.71 -5.42
CA TYR A 78 8.65 -9.04 -4.39
C TYR A 78 9.29 -9.13 -2.99
N ASN A 79 10.41 -9.85 -2.85
CA ASN A 79 11.09 -10.02 -1.58
C ASN A 79 11.66 -8.69 -1.06
N GLN A 80 12.28 -7.91 -1.94
CA GLN A 80 12.80 -6.57 -1.62
C GLN A 80 11.67 -5.64 -1.15
N LEU A 81 10.55 -5.61 -1.87
CA LEU A 81 9.41 -4.76 -1.54
C LEU A 81 8.79 -5.12 -0.19
N ILE A 82 8.58 -6.41 0.07
CA ILE A 82 8.02 -6.87 1.35
C ILE A 82 8.95 -6.54 2.51
N LYS A 83 10.26 -6.76 2.34
CA LYS A 83 11.26 -6.43 3.36
C LYS A 83 11.27 -4.92 3.63
N LYS A 84 11.25 -4.10 2.58
CA LYS A 84 11.24 -2.63 2.69
C LYS A 84 9.97 -2.10 3.35
N LEU A 85 8.81 -2.72 3.11
CA LEU A 85 7.53 -2.31 3.69
C LEU A 85 7.19 -3.00 5.03
N GLY A 86 8.01 -3.94 5.50
CA GLY A 86 7.75 -4.69 6.73
C GLY A 86 6.48 -5.54 6.69
N LEU A 87 6.02 -5.96 5.51
CA LEU A 87 4.78 -6.72 5.37
C LEU A 87 4.98 -8.18 5.80
N ARG A 88 4.10 -8.71 6.66
CA ARG A 88 4.09 -10.14 7.00
C ARG A 88 3.29 -10.93 5.97
N ARG A 89 3.79 -12.13 5.64
CA ARG A 89 3.08 -13.14 4.83
C ARG A 89 1.99 -13.81 5.66
#